data_AF-A0A1J4YGS9-F1
#
_entry.id   AF-A0A1J4YGS9-F1
#
_cell.length_a   1.000
_cell.length_b   1.000
_cell.length_c   1.000
_cell.angle_alpha   90.00
_cell.angle_beta   90.00
_cell.angle_gamma   90.00
#
_symmetry.space_group_name_H-M   'P 1'
#
loop_
_entity.id
_entity.type
_entity.pdbx_description
1 polymer ?
#
loop_
_entity_poly.entity_id
_entity_poly.type
_entity_poly.pdbx_seq_one_letter_code
_entity_poly.pdbx_strand_id
1 'polypeptide(L)'
;MKDLVEFTIDNLLQQERLQQPAQAQQTQESGKKFRQVMATVPDHAVLHDVGSEMPAAHKVKDEALWKTSKQLEAIFVQQMMAEMRKTVGKSEFMPSGFAEDVHGSMMDEAIAQASVKQSSFGLAESIYKQLETAQGNVNRQVSTQEISQTADNLKMVNDLSLEARKHAH
;
A
#
# COMPACT_ATOMS: atom_id res chain seq x y z
N MET A 1 -14.52 36.03 6.02
CA MET A 1 -14.44 34.99 7.07
C MET A 1 -13.02 34.65 7.52
N LYS A 2 -11.95 35.10 6.85
CA LYS A 2 -10.55 34.84 7.28
C LYS A 2 -10.08 35.77 8.42
N ASP A 3 -10.60 37.00 8.49
CA ASP A 3 -10.28 38.01 9.51
C ASP A 3 -10.54 37.57 10.97
N LEU A 4 -11.63 36.84 11.21
CA LEU A 4 -12.03 36.49 12.58
C LEU A 4 -11.11 35.42 13.20
N VAL A 5 -10.55 34.56 12.36
CA VAL A 5 -9.65 33.48 12.79
C VAL A 5 -8.30 34.07 13.17
N GLU A 6 -7.79 35.02 12.38
CA GLU A 6 -6.52 35.71 12.64
C GLU A 6 -6.60 36.57 13.91
N PHE A 7 -7.70 37.33 14.10
CA PHE A 7 -7.93 38.10 15.33
C PHE A 7 -7.96 37.23 16.60
N THR A 8 -8.53 36.02 16.53
CA THR A 8 -8.62 35.12 17.68
C THR A 8 -7.25 34.50 18.00
N ILE A 9 -6.46 34.18 16.97
CA ILE A 9 -5.09 33.67 17.14
C ILE A 9 -4.18 34.75 17.74
N ASP A 10 -4.27 35.99 17.23
CA ASP A 10 -3.49 37.10 17.77
C ASP A 10 -3.89 37.40 19.22
N ASN A 11 -5.18 37.37 19.56
CA ASN A 11 -5.64 37.57 20.94
C ASN A 11 -5.11 36.45 21.87
N LEU A 12 -5.12 35.20 21.41
CA LEU A 12 -4.62 34.05 22.15
C LEU A 12 -3.09 34.12 22.37
N LEU A 13 -2.33 34.55 21.35
CA LEU A 13 -0.88 34.77 21.47
C LEU A 13 -0.52 35.97 22.36
N GLN A 14 -1.35 37.02 22.36
CA GLN A 14 -1.19 38.16 23.26
C GLN A 14 -1.41 37.74 24.73
N GLN A 15 -2.32 36.79 24.96
CA GLN A 15 -2.69 36.32 26.30
C GLN A 15 -1.59 35.48 26.99
N GLU A 16 -0.71 34.81 26.21
CA GLU A 16 0.45 34.10 26.75
C GLU A 16 1.62 35.01 27.14
N ARG A 17 1.80 36.16 26.45
CA ARG A 17 2.93 37.07 26.75
C ARG A 17 2.75 37.92 28.00
N LEU A 18 1.56 37.93 28.61
CA LEU A 18 1.28 38.70 29.83
C LEU A 18 1.22 37.84 31.11
N GLN A 19 1.59 36.55 31.04
CA GLN A 19 1.55 35.63 32.20
C GLN A 19 2.90 35.08 32.67
N GLN A 20 4.03 35.67 32.28
CA GLN A 20 5.31 35.45 32.96
C GLN A 20 5.94 36.81 33.30
N PRO A 21 6.11 37.12 34.62
CA PRO A 21 7.20 36.53 35.38
C PRO A 21 6.88 36.30 36.89
N ALA A 22 6.90 35.06 37.37
CA ALA A 22 7.25 34.73 38.76
C ALA A 22 7.07 33.23 39.02
N GLN A 23 8.18 32.48 39.02
CA GLN A 23 8.51 31.37 39.93
C GLN A 23 9.68 30.58 39.34
N ALA A 24 10.86 31.18 39.44
CA ALA A 24 12.06 30.39 39.70
C ALA A 24 12.00 29.92 41.16
N GLN A 25 12.49 28.70 41.40
CA GLN A 25 12.72 28.02 42.69
C GLN A 25 11.58 27.21 43.31
N GLN A 26 11.90 25.94 43.62
CA GLN A 26 11.11 24.87 44.28
C GLN A 26 10.03 24.23 43.40
N THR A 27 10.17 23.00 42.88
CA THR A 27 10.25 21.76 43.66
C THR A 27 10.77 20.62 42.76
N GLN A 28 12.08 20.39 42.73
CA GLN A 28 12.65 19.14 42.26
C GLN A 28 12.77 18.21 43.46
N GLU A 29 11.85 17.27 43.67
CA GLU A 29 12.19 16.04 44.43
C GLU A 29 11.20 14.89 44.29
N SER A 30 9.94 15.11 43.86
CA SER A 30 8.93 14.04 43.90
C SER A 30 8.75 13.20 42.62
N GLY A 31 9.58 13.40 41.58
CA GLY A 31 9.47 12.69 40.29
C GLY A 31 10.38 11.46 40.12
N LYS A 32 11.36 11.26 41.01
CA LYS A 32 12.37 10.19 40.84
C LYS A 32 11.90 8.81 41.30
N LYS A 33 10.94 8.74 42.24
CA LYS A 33 10.45 7.46 42.78
C LYS A 33 9.42 6.75 41.88
N PHE A 34 8.71 7.47 41.01
CA PHE A 34 7.76 6.85 40.07
C PHE A 34 8.43 6.22 38.85
N ARG A 35 9.64 6.69 38.48
CA ARG A 35 10.40 6.11 37.36
C ARG A 35 11.07 4.78 37.71
N GLN A 36 11.29 4.50 39.01
CA GLN A 36 11.99 3.31 39.49
C GLN A 36 11.11 2.04 39.53
N VAL A 37 9.78 2.18 39.61
CA VAL A 37 8.84 1.04 39.78
C VAL A 37 8.26 0.46 38.48
N MET A 38 8.58 1.04 37.31
CA MET A 38 8.15 0.51 36.00
C MET A 38 9.30 -0.12 35.19
N ALA A 39 10.46 -0.34 35.81
CA ALA A 39 11.67 -0.87 35.16
C ALA A 39 11.95 -2.37 35.47
N THR A 40 10.95 -3.14 35.89
CA THR A 40 11.13 -4.58 36.18
C THR A 40 10.09 -5.46 35.49
N VAL A 41 9.81 -5.20 34.21
CA VAL A 41 9.12 -6.18 33.36
C VAL A 41 10.18 -7.10 32.73
N PRO A 42 10.05 -8.43 32.87
CA PRO A 42 11.08 -9.39 32.46
C PRO A 42 11.31 -9.46 30.95
N ASP A 43 12.58 -9.72 30.64
CA ASP A 43 13.35 -9.65 29.39
C ASP A 43 12.94 -10.62 28.24
N HIS A 44 11.67 -10.99 28.07
CA HIS A 44 11.29 -11.94 27.00
C HIS A 44 10.07 -11.57 26.16
N ALA A 45 9.53 -10.36 26.31
CA ALA A 45 8.55 -9.81 25.37
C ALA A 45 9.25 -8.98 24.27
N VAL A 46 10.29 -9.54 23.64
CA VAL A 46 10.73 -9.03 22.34
C VAL A 46 9.64 -9.42 21.35
N LEU A 47 8.63 -8.58 21.23
CA LEU A 47 7.82 -8.53 20.03
C LEU A 47 8.81 -8.29 18.89
N HIS A 48 8.93 -9.25 17.99
CA HIS A 48 9.57 -9.05 16.69
C HIS A 48 8.88 -7.84 16.06
N ASP A 49 9.55 -6.70 16.11
CA ASP A 49 9.19 -5.48 15.41
C ASP A 49 9.36 -5.76 13.91
N VAL A 50 8.33 -6.36 13.28
CA VAL A 50 8.26 -6.55 11.82
C VAL A 50 7.82 -5.23 11.18
N GLY A 51 8.53 -4.15 11.51
CA GLY A 51 7.96 -2.82 11.41
C GLY A 51 8.97 -1.71 11.27
N SER A 52 10.04 -1.85 10.46
CA SER A 52 10.71 -0.73 9.77
C SER A 52 11.91 -1.19 8.93
N GLU A 53 11.69 -2.03 7.92
CA GLU A 53 12.59 -2.06 6.77
C GLU A 53 11.79 -1.62 5.55
N MET A 54 11.56 -0.30 5.43
CA MET A 54 11.06 0.27 4.18
C MET A 54 12.22 0.26 3.17
N PRO A 55 12.19 -0.58 2.11
CA PRO A 55 13.07 -0.34 0.99
C PRO A 55 12.70 1.02 0.38
N ALA A 56 13.72 1.84 0.15
CA ALA A 56 13.59 3.17 -0.42
C ALA A 56 12.64 3.19 -1.62
N ALA A 57 11.76 4.19 -1.65
CA ALA A 57 10.74 4.43 -2.67
C ALA A 57 11.16 3.91 -4.05
N HIS A 58 10.60 2.76 -4.43
CA HIS A 58 10.81 2.16 -5.73
C HIS A 58 10.29 3.14 -6.78
N LYS A 59 11.13 3.52 -7.77
CA LYS A 59 10.70 4.39 -8.87
C LYS A 59 9.59 3.67 -9.63
N VAL A 60 8.35 4.10 -9.41
CA VAL A 60 7.19 3.62 -10.16
C VAL A 60 7.42 3.99 -11.63
N LYS A 61 7.70 2.99 -12.46
CA LYS A 61 7.85 3.16 -13.92
C LYS A 61 6.49 3.21 -14.61
N ASP A 62 5.51 2.51 -14.06
CA ASP A 62 4.15 2.45 -14.57
C ASP A 62 3.14 2.74 -13.45
N GLU A 63 2.52 3.92 -13.51
CA GLU A 63 1.52 4.37 -12.54
C GLU A 63 0.22 3.55 -12.61
N ALA A 64 -0.15 3.07 -13.81
CA ALA A 64 -1.34 2.24 -13.97
C ALA A 64 -1.12 0.86 -13.36
N LEU A 65 0.07 0.28 -13.54
CA LEU A 65 0.45 -0.97 -12.90
C LEU A 65 0.44 -0.82 -11.38
N TRP A 66 1.02 0.25 -10.85
CA TRP A 66 1.02 0.55 -9.41
C TRP A 66 -0.38 0.71 -8.83
N LYS A 67 -1.26 1.43 -9.54
CA LYS A 67 -2.68 1.58 -9.15
C LYS A 67 -3.39 0.23 -9.12
N THR A 68 -3.15 -0.63 -10.11
CA THR A 68 -3.74 -1.96 -10.19
C THR A 68 -3.23 -2.86 -9.05
N SER A 69 -1.92 -2.85 -8.77
CA SER A 69 -1.33 -3.60 -7.65
C SER A 69 -1.95 -3.19 -6.30
N LYS A 70 -2.17 -1.88 -6.11
CA LYS A 70 -2.88 -1.35 -4.95
C LYS A 70 -4.34 -1.80 -4.86
N GLN A 71 -5.06 -1.84 -5.98
CA GLN A 71 -6.44 -2.37 -5.99
C GLN A 71 -6.49 -3.88 -5.66
N LEU A 72 -5.51 -4.65 -6.14
CA LEU A 72 -5.42 -6.08 -5.81
C LEU A 72 -5.16 -6.30 -4.31
N GLU A 73 -4.31 -5.48 -3.71
CA GLU A 73 -4.11 -5.49 -2.25
C GLU A 73 -5.42 -5.15 -1.52
N ALA A 74 -6.19 -4.16 -1.99
CA ALA A 74 -7.48 -3.82 -1.36
C ALA A 74 -8.46 -5.00 -1.38
N ILE A 75 -8.61 -5.67 -2.52
CA ILE A 75 -9.49 -6.83 -2.66
C ILE A 75 -9.04 -7.96 -1.73
N PHE A 76 -7.74 -8.18 -1.60
CA PHE A 76 -7.20 -9.18 -0.71
C PHE A 76 -7.53 -8.88 0.77
N VAL A 77 -7.31 -7.64 1.20
CA VAL A 77 -7.64 -7.20 2.57
C VAL A 77 -9.13 -7.33 2.85
N GLN A 78 -9.98 -6.94 1.90
CA GLN A 78 -11.43 -7.11 2.01
C GLN A 78 -11.81 -8.59 2.17
N GLN A 79 -11.24 -9.48 1.36
CA GLN A 79 -11.49 -10.92 1.48
C GLN A 79 -11.00 -11.47 2.82
N MET A 80 -9.84 -11.04 3.29
CA MET A 80 -9.30 -11.42 4.59
C MET A 80 -10.25 -11.01 5.73
N MET A 81 -10.74 -9.76 5.71
CA MET A 81 -11.70 -9.25 6.71
C MET A 81 -13.02 -10.03 6.66
N ALA A 82 -13.51 -10.35 5.47
CA ALA A 82 -14.72 -11.14 5.29
C ALA A 82 -14.56 -12.56 5.87
N GLU A 83 -13.43 -13.23 5.62
CA GLU A 83 -13.16 -14.55 6.21
C GLU A 83 -13.02 -14.46 7.74
N MET A 84 -12.34 -13.44 8.27
CA MET A 84 -12.25 -13.21 9.72
C MET A 84 -13.65 -13.05 10.33
N ARG A 85 -14.54 -12.28 9.70
CA ARG A 85 -15.91 -12.12 10.19
C ARG A 85 -16.71 -13.42 10.20
N LYS A 86 -16.54 -14.27 9.18
CA LYS A 86 -17.21 -15.58 9.12
C LYS A 86 -16.82 -16.49 10.29
N THR A 87 -15.63 -16.30 10.87
CA THR A 87 -15.21 -17.06 12.06
C THR A 87 -15.86 -16.60 13.37
N VAL A 88 -16.45 -15.40 13.39
CA VAL A 88 -17.20 -14.92 14.54
C VAL A 88 -18.52 -15.66 14.60
N GLY A 89 -18.69 -16.47 15.66
CA GLY A 89 -19.92 -17.24 15.87
C GLY A 89 -21.15 -16.33 15.94
N LYS A 90 -22.16 -16.64 15.14
CA LYS A 90 -23.45 -15.95 15.19
C LYS A 90 -24.15 -16.34 16.49
N SER A 91 -24.45 -15.38 17.34
CA SER A 91 -25.17 -15.65 18.59
C SER A 91 -26.66 -15.78 18.32
N GLU A 92 -27.31 -16.77 18.93
CA GLU A 92 -28.78 -16.95 18.85
C GLU A 92 -29.55 -15.74 19.45
N PHE A 93 -28.90 -14.97 20.32
CA PHE A 93 -29.46 -13.76 20.94
C PHE A 93 -29.39 -12.52 20.05
N MET A 94 -28.55 -12.52 19.01
CA MET A 94 -28.36 -11.37 18.12
C MET A 94 -28.34 -11.88 16.68
N PRO A 95 -29.51 -12.01 16.03
CA PRO A 95 -29.60 -12.56 14.69
C PRO A 95 -28.87 -11.64 13.71
N SER A 96 -27.81 -12.15 13.08
CA SER A 96 -27.16 -11.48 11.95
C SER A 96 -28.15 -11.45 10.78
N GLY A 97 -28.61 -10.26 10.40
CA GLY A 97 -29.51 -10.07 9.27
C GLY A 97 -28.76 -9.67 7.99
N PHE A 98 -29.47 -9.69 6.86
CA PHE A 98 -28.96 -9.20 5.57
C PHE A 98 -28.40 -7.77 5.65
N ALA A 99 -29.02 -6.90 6.45
CA ALA A 99 -28.55 -5.52 6.64
C ALA A 99 -27.16 -5.45 7.30
N GLU A 100 -26.88 -6.34 8.25
CA GLU A 100 -25.58 -6.43 8.92
C GLU A 100 -24.49 -6.91 7.94
N ASP A 101 -24.81 -7.90 7.11
CA ASP A 101 -23.88 -8.42 6.10
C ASP A 101 -23.52 -7.34 5.07
N VAL A 102 -24.52 -6.57 4.60
CA VAL A 102 -24.30 -5.46 3.67
C VAL A 102 -23.49 -4.34 4.33
N HIS A 103 -23.88 -3.89 5.53
CA HIS A 103 -23.16 -2.85 6.26
C HIS A 103 -21.71 -3.25 6.51
N GLY A 104 -21.48 -4.46 7.03
CA GLY A 104 -20.14 -4.94 7.26
C GLY A 104 -19.35 -5.07 5.96
N SER A 105 -19.95 -5.48 4.85
CA SER A 105 -19.24 -5.55 3.56
C SER A 105 -18.77 -4.16 3.09
N MET A 106 -19.60 -3.13 3.27
CA MET A 106 -19.21 -1.74 2.99
C MET A 106 -18.12 -1.24 3.96
N MET A 107 -18.17 -1.65 5.22
CA MET A 107 -17.15 -1.33 6.21
C MET A 107 -15.80 -1.97 5.86
N ASP A 108 -15.78 -3.25 5.49
CA ASP A 108 -14.56 -3.94 5.06
C ASP A 108 -13.95 -3.28 3.83
N GLU A 109 -14.79 -2.86 2.87
CA GLU A 109 -14.32 -2.13 1.69
C GLU A 109 -13.67 -0.80 2.07
N ALA A 110 -14.28 -0.02 2.98
CA ALA A 110 -13.70 1.22 3.45
C ALA A 110 -12.36 1.01 4.16
N ILE A 111 -12.26 -0.03 5.01
CA ILE A 111 -11.02 -0.40 5.71
C ILE A 111 -9.95 -0.85 4.71
N ALA A 112 -10.30 -1.67 3.73
CA ALA A 112 -9.39 -2.12 2.69
C ALA A 112 -8.85 -0.94 1.88
N GLN A 113 -9.72 -0.02 1.44
CA GLN A 113 -9.29 1.18 0.72
C GLN A 113 -8.40 2.10 1.55
N ALA A 114 -8.66 2.24 2.86
CA ALA A 114 -7.82 3.02 3.76
C ALA A 114 -6.43 2.37 3.96
N SER A 115 -6.40 1.04 4.11
CA SER A 115 -5.17 0.26 4.34
C SER A 115 -4.19 0.37 3.17
N VAL A 116 -4.71 0.38 1.94
CA VAL A 116 -3.89 0.53 0.72
C VAL A 116 -3.31 1.93 0.57
N LYS A 117 -4.00 2.97 1.05
CA LYS A 117 -3.45 4.34 1.06
C LYS A 117 -2.28 4.49 2.02
N GLN A 118 -2.32 3.77 3.13
CA GLN A 118 -1.27 3.76 4.14
C GLN A 118 -0.17 2.73 3.86
N SER A 119 -0.31 1.92 2.81
CA SER A 119 0.64 0.88 2.43
C SER A 119 0.90 -0.14 3.56
N SER A 120 -0.14 -0.47 4.34
CA SER A 120 -0.01 -1.19 5.61
C SER A 120 0.47 -2.65 5.47
N PHE A 121 0.16 -3.31 4.36
CA PHE A 121 0.47 -4.74 4.16
C PHE A 121 1.69 -4.99 3.26
N GLY A 122 2.12 -4.00 2.47
CA GLY A 122 3.28 -4.10 1.58
C GLY A 122 3.13 -5.13 0.43
N LEU A 123 1.94 -5.70 0.25
CA LEU A 123 1.65 -6.68 -0.79
C LEU A 123 1.61 -6.02 -2.17
N ALA A 124 1.16 -4.77 -2.24
CA ALA A 124 1.13 -4.01 -3.49
C ALA A 124 2.51 -3.90 -4.16
N GLU A 125 3.59 -3.74 -3.39
CA GLU A 125 4.95 -3.68 -3.95
C GLU A 125 5.40 -5.02 -4.53
N SER A 126 5.11 -6.12 -3.82
CA SER A 126 5.42 -7.47 -4.30
C SER A 126 4.65 -7.80 -5.57
N ILE A 127 3.37 -7.45 -5.63
CA ILE A 127 2.51 -7.61 -6.82
C ILE A 127 3.05 -6.76 -7.97
N TYR A 128 3.41 -5.50 -7.71
CA TYR A 128 3.97 -4.60 -8.72
C TYR A 128 5.24 -5.17 -9.34
N LYS A 129 6.19 -5.65 -8.52
CA LYS A 129 7.44 -6.25 -9.01
C LYS A 129 7.18 -7.49 -9.87
N GLN A 130 6.25 -8.35 -9.45
CA GLN A 130 5.89 -9.54 -10.22
C GLN A 130 5.23 -9.18 -11.56
N LEU A 131 4.36 -8.17 -11.59
CA LEU A 131 3.72 -7.72 -12.82
C LEU A 131 4.68 -6.97 -13.75
N GLU A 132 5.60 -6.16 -13.22
CA GLU A 132 6.61 -5.45 -14.01
C GLU A 132 7.54 -6.45 -14.71
N THR A 133 7.99 -7.47 -13.97
CA THR A 133 8.83 -8.55 -14.54
C THR A 133 8.08 -9.39 -15.57
N ALA A 134 6.80 -9.69 -15.32
CA ALA A 134 5.95 -10.40 -16.29
C ALA A 134 5.71 -9.58 -17.58
N GLN A 135 5.37 -8.30 -17.47
CA GLN A 135 5.18 -7.42 -18.64
C GLN A 135 6.47 -7.25 -19.46
N GLY A 136 7.63 -7.13 -18.80
CA GLY A 136 8.92 -7.06 -19.48
C GLY A 136 9.21 -8.29 -20.35
N ASN A 137 8.67 -9.45 -19.99
CA ASN A 137 8.78 -10.68 -20.76
C ASN A 137 7.74 -10.76 -21.89
N VAL A 138 6.51 -10.27 -21.67
CA VAL A 138 5.44 -10.26 -22.69
C VAL A 138 5.78 -9.30 -23.85
N ASN A 139 6.30 -8.11 -23.56
CA ASN A 139 6.65 -7.13 -24.60
C ASN A 139 7.82 -7.59 -25.50
N ARG A 140 8.68 -8.49 -24.99
CA ARG A 140 9.80 -9.06 -25.75
C ARG A 140 9.35 -10.07 -26.81
N GLN A 141 8.22 -10.75 -26.60
CA GLN A 141 7.74 -11.78 -27.53
C GLN A 141 7.12 -11.17 -28.80
N VAL A 142 6.42 -10.03 -28.68
CA VAL A 142 5.77 -9.34 -29.81
C VAL A 142 6.79 -8.88 -30.86
N SER A 143 7.94 -8.37 -30.43
CA SER A 143 8.99 -7.87 -31.32
C SER A 143 9.82 -8.98 -31.99
N THR A 144 9.95 -10.16 -31.38
CA THR A 144 10.65 -11.30 -31.99
C THR A 144 9.84 -12.04 -33.05
N GLN A 145 8.50 -12.01 -32.98
CA GLN A 145 7.66 -12.73 -33.93
C GLN A 145 7.54 -12.00 -35.27
N GLU A 146 7.52 -10.67 -35.30
CA GLU A 146 7.40 -9.90 -36.56
C GLU A 146 8.69 -9.90 -37.38
N ILE A 147 9.86 -9.87 -36.73
CA ILE A 147 11.17 -9.93 -37.41
C ILE A 147 11.41 -11.33 -37.98
N SER A 148 10.99 -12.40 -37.28
CA SER A 148 11.12 -13.77 -37.79
C SER A 148 10.18 -14.00 -38.99
N GLN A 149 8.94 -13.53 -38.93
CA GLN A 149 7.98 -13.71 -40.03
C GLN A 149 8.38 -12.93 -41.29
N THR A 150 8.91 -11.72 -41.15
CA THR A 150 9.41 -10.94 -42.29
C THR A 150 10.69 -11.54 -42.89
N ALA A 151 11.59 -12.08 -42.06
CA ALA A 151 12.78 -12.79 -42.54
C ALA A 151 12.43 -14.12 -43.25
N ASP A 152 11.49 -14.90 -42.72
CA ASP A 152 11.00 -16.14 -43.35
C ASP A 152 10.30 -15.85 -44.69
N ASN A 153 9.48 -14.80 -44.77
CA ASN A 153 8.82 -14.41 -46.00
C ASN A 153 9.83 -13.98 -47.09
N LEU A 154 10.83 -13.17 -46.71
CA LEU A 154 11.86 -12.71 -47.65
C LEU A 154 12.71 -13.88 -48.19
N LYS A 155 12.99 -14.89 -47.36
CA LYS A 155 13.71 -16.10 -47.75
C LYS A 155 12.88 -16.96 -48.72
N MET A 156 11.60 -17.16 -48.43
CA MET A 156 10.67 -17.94 -49.26
C MET A 156 10.45 -17.32 -50.65
N VAL A 157 10.33 -15.99 -50.73
CA VAL A 157 10.19 -15.27 -52.01
C VAL A 157 11.47 -15.36 -52.84
N ASN A 158 12.64 -15.29 -52.20
CA ASN A 158 13.92 -15.41 -52.90
C ASN A 158 14.12 -16.84 -53.45
N ASP A 159 13.87 -17.87 -52.65
CA ASP A 159 13.93 -19.27 -53.09
C ASP A 159 12.96 -19.56 -54.25
N LEU A 160 11.73 -19.04 -54.20
CA LEU A 160 10.75 -19.20 -55.27
C LEU A 160 11.21 -18.54 -56.58
N SER A 161 11.87 -17.38 -56.48
CA SER A 161 12.44 -16.69 -57.64
C SER A 161 13.63 -17.44 -58.26
N LEU A 162 14.41 -18.15 -57.44
CA LEU A 162 15.56 -18.94 -57.88
C LEU A 162 15.11 -20.24 -58.55
N GLU A 163 14.07 -20.89 -58.03
CA GLU A 163 13.52 -22.12 -58.62
C GLU A 163 12.81 -21.83 -59.96
N ALA A 164 12.08 -20.71 -60.06
CA ALA A 164 11.46 -20.27 -61.31
C ALA A 164 12.48 -20.00 -62.43
N ARG A 165 13.69 -19.52 -62.06
CA ARG A 165 14.80 -19.29 -63.01
C ARG A 165 15.50 -20.58 -63.42
N LYS A 166 15.52 -21.60 -62.56
CA LYS A 166 16.11 -22.92 -62.85
C LYS A 166 15.31 -23.72 -63.89
N HIS A 167 13.99 -23.55 -63.94
CA HIS A 167 13.11 -24.29 -64.85
C HIS A 167 12.88 -23.62 -66.22
N ALA A 168 13.50 -22.46 -66.47
CA ALA A 168 13.34 -21.69 -67.72
C ALA A 168 14.45 -21.93 -68.77
N HIS A 169 15.29 -22.95 -68.58
CA HIS A 169 16.34 -23.39 -69.49
C HIS A 169 16.25 -24.90 -69.72
#